data_AF-A0AAQ3KPJ1-F1
#
_entry.id   AF-A0AAQ3KPJ1-F1
#
_cell.length_a   1.000
_cell.length_b   1.000
_cell.length_c   1.000
_cell.angle_alpha   90.00
_cell.angle_beta   90.00
_cell.angle_gamma   90.00
#
_symmetry.space_group_name_H-M   'P 1'
#
loop_
_entity.id
_entity.type
_entity.pdbx_description
1 polymer ?
#
loop_
_entity_poly.entity_id
_entity_poly.type
_entity_poly.pdbx_seq_one_letter_code
_entity_poly.pdbx_strand_id
1 'polypeptide(L)'
;MTKYIVVQCLRIVGLAKKLEKDRLSVLETAKVRAWEIESLKAKLEEVEKTLKARDNELLDLNGASFDVTARAREAWETTEILRGKVANLEEALASSKLEISVTVEVEANFKAEIAVVQAEVERLKGGVQRLEGEMIIGMRPLCNAQPSPGYYPSSSLRPIKFSDGYSTLWGPEHQTISPDRNSVTIWLDRNSGSGFKSNRAYKNGYFGASIKLQSGYTAGVNTAFYLSNNQAYPGFHDEVDIEFLGNVAGNPYILQTNVYVRGSGDGRIIGREVRFHLWFDPTAGFHHYAILWNPDEIIFFVDDVPIRRYGRKTEATFPDREMWMYGTIWDASDWATEGGRYRADYRYQPFVSRFTRFKIGGCAAGAASCRPMRSSPGGGGLSAQQYAAMRWAQSNYMVYDYCQDFSRDHSLTPEC
;
A
#
# COMPACT_ATOMS: atom_id res chain seq x y z
N MET A 1 -33.17 -13.18 -14.77
CA MET A 1 -32.85 -11.86 -15.37
C MET A 1 -31.75 -11.13 -14.58
N THR A 2 -31.91 -10.92 -13.27
CA THR A 2 -30.95 -10.17 -12.41
C THR A 2 -29.52 -10.73 -12.40
N LYS A 3 -29.34 -12.06 -12.30
CA LYS A 3 -28.01 -12.70 -12.38
C LYS A 3 -27.31 -12.49 -13.73
N TYR A 4 -28.08 -12.44 -14.83
CA TYR A 4 -27.54 -12.25 -16.17
C TYR A 4 -27.06 -10.81 -16.39
N ILE A 5 -27.83 -9.84 -15.89
CA ILE A 5 -27.47 -8.41 -15.93
C ILE A 5 -26.22 -8.15 -15.08
N VAL A 6 -26.13 -8.70 -13.86
CA VAL A 6 -24.95 -8.52 -12.99
C VAL A 6 -23.68 -9.11 -13.62
N VAL A 7 -23.76 -10.29 -14.25
CA VAL A 7 -22.61 -10.90 -14.93
C VAL A 7 -22.18 -10.07 -16.15
N GLN A 8 -23.12 -9.52 -16.92
CA GLN A 8 -22.77 -8.62 -18.02
C GLN A 8 -22.16 -7.30 -17.52
N CYS A 9 -22.68 -6.70 -16.45
CA CYS A 9 -22.09 -5.50 -15.83
C CYS A 9 -20.65 -5.74 -15.40
N LEU A 10 -20.37 -6.85 -14.71
CA LEU A 10 -19.02 -7.19 -14.26
C LEU A 10 -18.05 -7.39 -15.43
N ARG A 11 -18.53 -7.99 -16.53
CA ARG A 11 -17.74 -8.18 -17.74
C ARG A 11 -17.41 -6.85 -18.43
N ILE A 12 -18.39 -5.94 -18.54
CA ILE A 12 -18.21 -4.60 -19.12
C ILE A 12 -17.24 -3.77 -18.28
N VAL A 13 -17.39 -3.79 -16.95
CA VAL A 13 -16.46 -3.10 -16.03
C VAL A 13 -15.05 -3.67 -16.14
N GLY A 14 -14.91 -4.99 -16.27
CA GLY A 14 -13.61 -5.63 -16.48
C GLY A 14 -12.94 -5.21 -17.79
N LEU A 15 -13.71 -5.12 -18.89
CA LEU A 15 -13.22 -4.65 -20.18
C LEU A 15 -12.83 -3.17 -20.15
N ALA A 16 -13.63 -2.31 -19.50
CA ALA A 16 -13.34 -0.89 -19.36
C ALA A 16 -12.04 -0.65 -18.56
N LYS A 17 -11.83 -1.38 -17.46
CA LYS A 17 -10.59 -1.32 -16.68
C LYS A 17 -9.37 -1.78 -17.48
N LYS A 18 -9.54 -2.81 -18.32
CA LYS A 18 -8.46 -3.27 -19.21
C LYS A 18 -8.11 -2.22 -20.26
N LEU A 19 -9.11 -1.62 -20.91
CA LEU A 19 -8.94 -0.53 -21.88
C LEU A 19 -8.25 0.69 -21.26
N GLU A 20 -8.61 1.07 -20.03
CA GLU A 20 -7.97 2.17 -19.30
C GLU A 20 -6.50 1.88 -19.00
N LYS A 21 -6.18 0.65 -18.56
CA LYS A 21 -4.80 0.21 -18.33
C LYS A 21 -3.97 0.24 -19.62
N ASP A 22 -4.52 -0.29 -20.71
CA ASP A 22 -3.84 -0.33 -22.01
C ASP A 22 -3.59 1.10 -22.53
N ARG A 23 -4.57 2.01 -22.38
CA ARG A 23 -4.42 3.43 -22.72
C ARG A 23 -3.34 4.13 -21.91
N LEU A 24 -3.25 3.88 -20.60
CA LEU A 24 -2.21 4.46 -19.75
C LEU A 24 -0.82 3.99 -20.16
N SER A 25 -0.67 2.71 -20.54
CA SER A 25 0.59 2.16 -21.05
C SER A 25 1.04 2.83 -22.35
N VAL A 26 0.12 3.06 -23.29
CA VAL A 26 0.40 3.77 -24.55
C VAL A 26 0.75 5.23 -24.29
N LEU A 27 0.08 5.89 -23.32
CA LEU A 27 0.35 7.27 -22.93
C LEU A 27 1.76 7.43 -22.30
N GLU A 28 2.17 6.50 -21.44
CA GLU A 28 3.52 6.47 -20.86
C GLU A 28 4.58 6.40 -21.96
N THR A 29 4.38 5.49 -22.92
CA THR A 29 5.26 5.29 -24.07
C THR A 29 5.34 6.55 -24.95
N ALA A 30 4.21 7.21 -25.20
CA ALA A 30 4.15 8.44 -25.98
C ALA A 30 4.89 9.61 -25.30
N LYS A 31 4.81 9.71 -23.96
CA LYS A 31 5.55 10.72 -23.19
C LYS A 31 7.06 10.54 -23.28
N VAL A 32 7.54 9.28 -23.18
CA VAL A 32 8.96 8.96 -23.33
C VAL A 32 9.45 9.34 -24.73
N ARG A 33 8.72 8.95 -25.78
CA ARG A 33 9.05 9.31 -27.17
C ARG A 33 9.10 10.83 -27.39
N ALA A 34 8.14 11.57 -26.84
CA ALA A 34 8.11 13.02 -26.95
C ALA A 34 9.33 13.68 -26.27
N TRP A 35 9.71 13.19 -25.09
CA TRP A 35 10.90 13.67 -24.38
C TRP A 35 12.20 13.34 -25.14
N GLU A 36 12.31 12.15 -25.72
CA GLU A 36 13.47 11.76 -26.55
C GLU A 36 13.60 12.63 -27.80
N ILE A 37 12.49 12.97 -28.46
CA ILE A 37 12.48 13.89 -29.61
C ILE A 37 13.03 15.26 -29.22
N GLU A 38 12.56 15.84 -28.11
CA GLU A 38 13.06 17.14 -27.63
C GLU A 38 14.55 17.08 -27.28
N SER A 39 15.00 16.00 -26.63
CA SER A 39 16.42 15.80 -26.32
C SER A 39 17.29 15.68 -27.58
N LEU A 40 16.82 14.96 -28.60
CA LEU A 40 17.54 14.79 -29.86
C LEU A 40 17.55 16.08 -30.69
N LYS A 41 16.46 16.86 -30.67
CA LYS A 41 16.40 18.19 -31.32
C LYS A 41 17.40 19.16 -30.70
N ALA A 42 17.53 19.17 -29.37
CA ALA A 42 18.53 19.99 -28.67
C ALA A 42 19.97 19.61 -29.07
N LYS A 43 20.27 18.30 -29.16
CA LYS A 43 21.58 17.82 -29.63
C LYS A 43 21.84 18.18 -31.09
N LEU A 44 20.82 18.10 -31.94
CA LEU A 44 20.93 18.49 -33.34
C LEU A 44 21.28 19.97 -33.47
N GLU A 45 20.65 20.85 -32.69
CA GLU A 45 20.92 22.28 -32.68
C GLU A 45 22.38 22.60 -32.27
N GLU A 46 22.92 21.86 -31.29
CA GLU A 46 24.32 22.00 -30.85
C GLU A 46 25.31 21.57 -31.93
N VAL A 47 25.05 20.47 -32.63
CA VAL A 47 25.88 19.99 -33.74
C VAL A 47 25.82 20.95 -34.92
N GLU A 48 24.63 21.49 -35.26
CA GLU A 48 24.47 22.47 -36.33
C GLU A 48 25.15 23.81 -36.02
N LYS A 49 25.16 24.26 -34.75
CA LYS A 49 25.95 25.43 -34.32
C LYS A 49 27.44 25.18 -34.50
N THR A 50 27.92 23.98 -34.14
CA THR A 50 29.31 23.58 -34.30
C THR A 50 29.71 23.56 -35.77
N LEU A 51 28.88 23.00 -36.65
CA LEU A 51 29.09 23.00 -38.10
C LEU A 51 29.21 24.43 -38.65
N LYS A 52 28.27 25.32 -38.32
CA LYS A 52 28.29 26.73 -38.78
C LYS A 52 29.55 27.48 -38.31
N ALA A 53 29.99 27.26 -37.08
CA ALA A 53 31.21 27.89 -36.57
C ALA A 53 32.47 27.44 -37.34
N ARG A 54 32.50 26.16 -37.77
CA ARG A 54 33.63 25.60 -38.52
C ARG A 54 33.60 25.94 -40.00
N ASP A 55 32.42 26.07 -40.61
CA ASP A 55 32.29 26.60 -41.98
C ASP A 55 32.85 28.03 -42.08
N ASN A 56 32.61 28.87 -41.07
CA ASN A 56 33.20 30.21 -41.00
C ASN A 56 34.73 30.16 -40.86
N GLU A 57 35.28 29.22 -40.08
CA GLU A 57 36.73 29.04 -39.93
C GLU A 57 37.40 28.52 -41.21
N LEU A 58 36.69 27.70 -42.01
CA LEU A 58 37.14 27.23 -43.33
C LEU A 58 37.22 28.37 -44.35
N LEU A 59 36.31 29.35 -44.29
CA LEU A 59 36.32 30.54 -45.13
C LEU A 59 37.53 31.45 -44.84
N ASP A 60 37.95 31.52 -43.57
CA ASP A 60 39.10 32.32 -43.14
C ASP A 60 40.46 31.67 -43.48
N LEU A 61 40.51 30.33 -43.62
CA LEU A 61 41.75 29.57 -43.85
C LEU A 61 42.11 29.36 -45.33
N ASN A 62 41.40 30.00 -46.27
CA ASN A 62 41.65 29.92 -47.72
C ASN A 62 41.82 28.47 -48.24
N GLY A 63 41.09 27.52 -47.65
CA GLY A 63 40.90 26.16 -48.19
C GLY A 63 42.00 25.12 -47.98
N ALA A 64 42.99 25.32 -47.10
CA ALA A 64 44.19 24.45 -47.07
C ALA A 64 44.38 23.51 -45.85
N SER A 65 43.34 23.16 -45.08
CA SER A 65 43.48 22.20 -43.96
C SER A 65 42.62 20.95 -44.11
N PHE A 66 43.28 19.80 -44.30
CA PHE A 66 42.68 18.46 -44.46
C PHE A 66 41.98 17.95 -43.18
N ASP A 67 42.47 18.35 -41.99
CA ASP A 67 41.88 17.94 -40.70
C ASP A 67 40.52 18.61 -40.44
N VAL A 68 40.35 19.86 -40.87
CA VAL A 68 39.08 20.60 -40.72
C VAL A 68 37.98 20.03 -41.62
N THR A 69 38.34 19.58 -42.84
CA THR A 69 37.40 18.96 -43.79
C THR A 69 36.94 17.57 -43.34
N ALA A 70 37.83 16.76 -42.74
CA ALA A 70 37.46 15.45 -42.21
C ALA A 70 36.47 15.55 -41.04
N ARG A 71 36.70 16.49 -40.11
CA ARG A 71 35.82 16.72 -38.95
C ARG A 71 34.47 17.32 -39.33
N ALA A 72 34.44 18.22 -40.33
CA ALA A 72 33.18 18.75 -40.86
C ALA A 72 32.32 17.65 -41.50
N ARG A 73 32.95 16.69 -42.19
CA ARG A 73 32.26 15.53 -42.76
C ARG A 73 31.68 14.61 -41.68
N GLU A 74 32.44 14.33 -40.62
CA GLU A 74 31.96 13.53 -39.48
C GLU A 74 30.76 14.18 -38.76
N ALA A 75 30.81 15.50 -38.57
CA ALA A 75 29.70 16.25 -37.98
C ALA A 75 28.45 16.26 -38.89
N TRP A 76 28.64 16.33 -40.21
CA TRP A 76 27.54 16.22 -41.18
C TRP A 76 26.90 14.81 -41.17
N GLU A 77 27.71 13.75 -41.18
CA GLU A 77 27.21 12.37 -41.08
C GLU A 77 26.43 12.13 -39.77
N THR A 78 26.92 12.70 -38.66
CA THR A 78 26.22 12.66 -37.36
C THR A 78 24.87 13.38 -37.41
N THR A 79 24.80 14.51 -38.12
CA THR A 79 23.57 15.30 -38.30
C THR A 79 22.49 14.50 -39.04
N GLU A 80 22.87 13.81 -40.13
CA GLU A 80 21.95 12.98 -40.90
C GLU A 80 21.43 11.77 -40.11
N ILE A 81 22.28 11.13 -39.29
CA ILE A 81 21.86 10.05 -38.39
C ILE A 81 20.86 10.55 -37.34
N LEU A 82 21.10 11.72 -36.75
CA LEU A 82 20.19 12.31 -35.75
C LEU A 82 18.85 12.70 -36.38
N ARG A 83 18.85 13.29 -37.59
CA ARG A 83 17.62 13.60 -38.33
C ARG A 83 16.80 12.35 -38.63
N GLY A 84 17.44 11.26 -39.07
CA GLY A 84 16.78 9.98 -39.29
C GLY A 84 16.13 9.41 -38.02
N LYS A 85 16.82 9.51 -36.87
CA LYS A 85 16.26 9.05 -35.58
C LYS A 85 15.07 9.89 -35.13
N VAL A 86 15.11 11.21 -35.30
CA VAL A 86 13.98 12.11 -34.99
C VAL A 86 12.78 11.79 -35.87
N ALA A 87 12.95 11.62 -37.17
CA ALA A 87 11.87 11.28 -38.09
C ALA A 87 11.16 9.97 -37.72
N ASN A 88 11.91 8.92 -37.41
CA ASN A 88 11.36 7.63 -36.99
C ASN A 88 10.57 7.73 -35.68
N LEU A 89 11.06 8.52 -34.71
CA LEU A 89 10.37 8.75 -33.44
C LEU A 89 9.11 9.60 -33.60
N GLU A 90 9.12 10.59 -34.50
CA GLU A 90 7.94 11.41 -34.82
C GLU A 90 6.82 10.58 -35.47
N GLU A 91 7.17 9.65 -36.37
CA GLU A 91 6.21 8.69 -36.95
C GLU A 91 5.64 7.75 -35.88
N ALA A 92 6.50 7.20 -35.02
CA ALA A 92 6.07 6.35 -33.91
C ALA A 92 5.18 7.10 -32.89
N LEU A 93 5.45 8.38 -32.65
CA LEU A 93 4.62 9.24 -31.81
C LEU A 93 3.27 9.56 -32.45
N ALA A 94 3.23 9.78 -33.77
CA ALA A 94 1.98 9.97 -34.50
C ALA A 94 1.08 8.73 -34.44
N SER A 95 1.66 7.53 -34.58
CA SER A 95 0.96 6.26 -34.41
C SER A 95 0.38 6.10 -33.00
N SER A 96 1.16 6.38 -31.95
CA SER A 96 0.66 6.35 -30.56
C SER A 96 -0.45 7.37 -30.29
N LYS A 97 -0.39 8.56 -30.90
CA LYS A 97 -1.47 9.57 -30.78
C LYS A 97 -2.78 9.07 -31.41
N LEU A 98 -2.71 8.37 -32.55
CA LEU A 98 -3.87 7.79 -33.19
C LEU A 98 -4.50 6.68 -32.34
N GLU A 99 -3.68 5.81 -31.75
CA GLU A 99 -4.12 4.74 -30.85
C GLU A 99 -4.80 5.30 -29.57
N ILE A 100 -4.26 6.39 -29.02
CA ILE A 100 -4.90 7.11 -27.90
C ILE A 100 -6.25 7.71 -28.33
N SER A 101 -6.35 8.28 -29.53
CA SER A 101 -7.61 8.86 -30.02
C SER A 101 -8.71 7.80 -30.16
N VAL A 102 -8.37 6.63 -30.72
CA VAL A 102 -9.32 5.51 -30.89
C VAL A 102 -9.77 4.97 -29.53
N THR A 103 -8.85 4.82 -28.57
CA THR A 103 -9.20 4.33 -27.22
C THR A 103 -10.09 5.30 -26.44
N VAL A 104 -9.91 6.61 -26.61
CA VAL A 104 -10.80 7.63 -26.02
C VAL A 104 -12.23 7.54 -26.57
N GLU A 105 -12.39 7.33 -27.89
CA GLU A 105 -13.70 7.18 -28.51
C GLU A 105 -14.41 5.89 -28.06
N VAL A 106 -13.67 4.78 -27.96
CA VAL A 106 -14.18 3.51 -27.43
C VAL A 106 -14.60 3.65 -25.95
N GLU A 107 -13.81 4.35 -25.13
CA GLU A 107 -14.13 4.60 -23.72
C GLU A 107 -15.40 5.44 -23.55
N ALA A 108 -15.61 6.44 -24.43
CA ALA A 108 -16.83 7.25 -24.44
C ALA A 108 -18.08 6.41 -24.75
N ASN A 109 -17.97 5.48 -25.72
CA ASN A 109 -19.07 4.56 -26.06
C ASN A 109 -19.38 3.60 -24.90
N PHE A 110 -18.36 3.03 -24.25
CA PHE A 110 -18.56 2.17 -23.06
C PHE A 110 -19.20 2.94 -21.89
N LYS A 111 -18.80 4.19 -21.65
CA LYS A 111 -19.41 5.04 -20.61
C LYS A 111 -20.90 5.29 -20.88
N ALA A 112 -21.28 5.51 -22.13
CA ALA A 112 -22.67 5.65 -22.53
C ALA A 112 -23.48 4.37 -22.28
N GLU A 113 -22.94 3.20 -22.63
CA GLU A 113 -23.59 1.91 -22.36
C GLU A 113 -23.74 1.63 -20.85
N ILE A 114 -22.70 1.94 -20.07
CA ILE A 114 -22.75 1.80 -18.60
C ILE A 114 -23.84 2.68 -18.01
N ALA A 115 -24.01 3.92 -18.48
CA ALA A 115 -25.05 4.83 -18.01
C ALA A 115 -26.47 4.29 -18.28
N VAL A 116 -26.69 3.67 -19.45
CA VAL A 116 -27.96 3.02 -19.79
C VAL A 116 -28.24 1.84 -18.85
N VAL A 117 -27.24 1.02 -18.59
CA VAL A 117 -27.37 -0.13 -17.68
C VAL A 117 -27.58 0.31 -16.23
N GLN A 118 -26.92 1.38 -15.78
CA GLN A 118 -27.13 1.96 -14.46
C GLN A 118 -28.55 2.52 -14.30
N ALA A 119 -29.07 3.22 -15.31
CA ALA A 119 -30.45 3.71 -15.30
C ALA A 119 -31.46 2.57 -15.19
N GLU A 120 -31.23 1.45 -15.88
CA GLU A 120 -32.08 0.27 -15.80
C GLU A 120 -31.97 -0.44 -14.44
N VAL A 121 -30.78 -0.48 -13.84
CA VAL A 121 -30.57 -0.98 -12.47
C VAL A 121 -31.32 -0.12 -11.45
N GLU A 122 -31.27 1.21 -11.56
CA GLU A 122 -32.02 2.11 -10.66
C GLU A 122 -33.54 1.99 -10.87
N ARG A 123 -34.01 1.79 -12.12
CA ARG A 123 -35.42 1.49 -12.41
C ARG A 123 -35.87 0.19 -11.75
N LEU A 124 -35.06 -0.87 -11.83
CA LEU A 124 -35.34 -2.16 -11.20
C LEU A 124 -35.27 -2.08 -9.67
N LYS A 125 -34.31 -1.34 -9.09
CA LYS A 125 -34.25 -1.05 -7.65
C LYS A 125 -35.50 -0.30 -7.17
N GLY A 126 -35.97 0.70 -7.93
CA GLY A 126 -37.20 1.41 -7.63
C GLY A 126 -38.46 0.54 -7.75
N GLY A 127 -38.43 -0.50 -8.58
CA GLY A 127 -39.48 -1.53 -8.64
C GLY A 127 -39.46 -2.49 -7.45
N VAL A 128 -38.27 -2.93 -7.03
CA VAL A 128 -38.07 -3.77 -5.84
C VAL A 128 -38.45 -3.02 -4.56
N GLN A 129 -38.05 -1.74 -4.42
CA GLN A 129 -38.44 -0.89 -3.29
C GLN A 129 -39.95 -0.67 -3.19
N ARG A 130 -40.68 -0.67 -4.32
CA ARG A 130 -42.14 -0.54 -4.33
C ARG A 130 -42.83 -1.82 -3.82
N LEU A 131 -42.27 -2.99 -4.14
CA LEU A 131 -42.75 -4.29 -3.66
C LEU A 131 -42.36 -4.55 -2.20
N GLU A 132 -41.23 -4.02 -1.73
CA GLU A 132 -40.80 -4.10 -0.32
C GLU A 132 -41.54 -3.08 0.57
N GLY A 133 -41.94 -1.94 0.01
CA GLY A 133 -42.63 -0.84 0.71
C GLY A 133 -44.06 -1.14 1.17
N GLU A 134 -44.72 -2.16 0.61
CA GLU A 134 -46.05 -2.59 1.07
C GLU A 134 -45.99 -3.55 2.28
N MET A 135 -44.80 -4.05 2.66
CA MET A 135 -44.69 -5.11 3.67
C MET A 135 -44.11 -4.68 5.02
N ILE A 136 -43.43 -3.52 5.15
CA ILE A 136 -42.82 -3.13 6.44
C ILE A 136 -42.87 -1.60 6.65
N ILE A 137 -43.92 -1.14 7.32
CA ILE A 137 -43.94 0.18 7.99
C ILE A 137 -43.08 0.06 9.25
N GLY A 138 -41.96 0.79 9.27
CA GLY A 138 -41.24 1.12 10.50
C GLY A 138 -39.85 0.51 10.65
N MET A 139 -38.85 1.05 9.93
CA MET A 139 -37.48 1.30 10.39
C MET A 139 -36.60 1.64 9.17
N ARG A 140 -36.12 2.88 9.08
CA ARG A 140 -35.02 3.23 8.16
C ARG A 140 -33.69 2.85 8.84
N PRO A 141 -32.83 2.01 8.25
CA PRO A 141 -31.44 1.93 8.68
C PRO A 141 -30.59 2.96 7.91
N LEU A 142 -29.73 3.64 8.65
CA LEU A 142 -28.61 4.45 8.16
C LEU A 142 -27.64 3.53 7.38
N CYS A 143 -27.78 3.44 6.07
CA CYS A 143 -26.81 2.74 5.20
C CYS A 143 -25.50 3.53 5.14
N ASN A 144 -24.61 3.34 6.12
CA ASN A 144 -23.14 3.52 6.05
C ASN A 144 -22.42 3.40 7.42
N ALA A 145 -23.13 3.11 8.52
CA ALA A 145 -22.48 2.92 9.81
C ALA A 145 -21.60 1.65 9.81
N GLN A 146 -20.42 1.73 10.45
CA GLN A 146 -19.58 0.57 10.74
C GLN A 146 -20.43 -0.50 11.45
N PRO A 147 -20.58 -1.71 10.87
CA PRO A 147 -21.33 -2.78 11.52
C PRO A 147 -20.60 -3.24 12.78
N SER A 148 -21.36 -3.51 13.84
CA SER A 148 -20.81 -4.11 15.05
C SER A 148 -20.26 -5.51 14.74
N PRO A 149 -19.05 -5.87 15.19
CA PRO A 149 -18.52 -7.22 15.07
C PRO A 149 -19.22 -8.23 16.00
N GLY A 150 -20.03 -7.77 16.97
CA GLY A 150 -20.77 -8.60 17.92
C GLY A 150 -19.90 -9.28 19.00
N TYR A 151 -18.58 -9.22 18.87
CA TYR A 151 -17.60 -9.68 19.83
C TYR A 151 -16.42 -8.72 19.85
N TYR A 152 -15.95 -8.37 21.04
CA TYR A 152 -14.95 -7.33 21.26
C TYR A 152 -13.75 -7.94 22.01
N PRO A 153 -12.80 -8.61 21.32
CA PRO A 153 -11.67 -9.28 21.97
C PRO A 153 -10.94 -8.37 22.96
N SER A 154 -10.77 -7.09 22.61
CA SER A 154 -10.09 -6.13 23.47
C SER A 154 -10.78 -5.99 24.84
N SER A 155 -12.11 -6.07 24.94
CA SER A 155 -12.83 -5.87 26.20
C SER A 155 -12.61 -7.00 27.21
N SER A 156 -12.15 -8.16 26.75
CA SER A 156 -11.80 -9.30 27.61
C SER A 156 -10.43 -9.16 28.29
N LEU A 157 -9.63 -8.17 27.89
CA LEU A 157 -8.29 -7.91 28.42
C LEU A 157 -8.21 -6.56 29.13
N ARG A 158 -7.59 -6.58 30.31
CA ARG A 158 -7.18 -5.36 31.00
C ARG A 158 -5.92 -4.80 30.36
N PRO A 159 -5.81 -3.48 30.18
CA PRO A 159 -4.56 -2.86 29.80
C PRO A 159 -3.45 -3.13 30.83
N ILE A 160 -2.23 -3.32 30.36
CA ILE A 160 -1.01 -3.43 31.16
C ILE A 160 -0.21 -2.12 31.07
N LYS A 161 0.69 -1.91 32.04
CA LYS A 161 1.69 -0.84 31.94
C LYS A 161 2.68 -1.18 30.83
N PHE A 162 3.17 -0.16 30.14
CA PHE A 162 4.24 -0.29 29.16
C PHE A 162 5.44 -1.02 29.76
N SER A 163 5.93 -0.59 30.92
CA SER A 163 7.12 -1.16 31.58
C SER A 163 6.97 -2.63 32.00
N ASP A 164 5.74 -3.10 32.18
CA ASP A 164 5.48 -4.48 32.59
C ASP A 164 5.58 -5.42 31.37
N GLY A 165 5.16 -4.94 30.19
CA GLY A 165 5.13 -5.72 28.95
C GLY A 165 6.31 -5.50 28.01
N TYR A 166 6.94 -4.33 28.04
CA TYR A 166 7.85 -3.85 27.02
C TYR A 166 9.07 -3.11 27.62
N SER A 167 10.12 -3.03 26.82
CA SER A 167 11.33 -2.25 27.08
C SER A 167 11.79 -1.55 25.78
N THR A 168 12.59 -0.50 25.92
CA THR A 168 13.17 0.20 24.75
C THR A 168 14.06 -0.76 23.97
N LEU A 169 13.88 -0.79 22.65
CA LEU A 169 14.72 -1.53 21.72
C LEU A 169 15.90 -0.69 21.26
N TRP A 170 15.62 0.53 20.79
CA TRP A 170 16.61 1.49 20.30
C TRP A 170 16.05 2.91 20.36
N GLY A 171 16.91 3.92 20.18
CA GLY A 171 16.54 5.34 20.27
C GLY A 171 15.90 5.72 21.62
N PRO A 172 16.53 5.41 22.78
CA PRO A 172 16.01 5.78 24.09
C PRO A 172 15.83 7.29 24.27
N GLU A 173 16.66 8.09 23.61
CA GLU A 173 16.57 9.54 23.55
C GLU A 173 15.36 10.03 22.75
N HIS A 174 14.76 9.15 21.94
CA HIS A 174 13.55 9.37 21.13
C HIS A 174 12.31 8.66 21.68
N GLN A 175 12.30 8.39 22.99
CA GLN A 175 11.20 7.73 23.68
C GLN A 175 10.88 8.40 25.02
N THR A 176 9.60 8.65 25.29
CA THR A 176 9.11 9.10 26.60
C THR A 176 8.01 8.19 27.11
N ILE A 177 8.15 7.73 28.36
CA ILE A 177 7.16 6.92 29.07
C ILE A 177 6.38 7.84 30.00
N SER A 178 5.05 7.74 30.00
CA SER A 178 4.20 8.56 30.87
C SER A 178 4.47 8.26 32.37
N PRO A 179 4.23 9.23 33.29
CA PRO A 179 4.49 9.02 34.72
C PRO A 179 3.75 7.81 35.33
N ASP A 180 2.55 7.51 34.84
CA ASP A 180 1.76 6.33 35.24
C ASP A 180 2.28 5.01 34.63
N ARG A 181 3.27 5.08 33.75
CA ARG A 181 3.90 4.00 32.98
C ARG A 181 2.94 3.28 32.03
N ASN A 182 1.79 3.84 31.69
CA ASN A 182 0.81 3.21 30.80
C ASN A 182 1.02 3.52 29.32
N SER A 183 1.68 4.63 29.02
CA SER A 183 1.79 5.16 27.66
C SER A 183 3.25 5.38 27.29
N VAL A 184 3.54 5.25 26.00
CA VAL A 184 4.84 5.59 25.42
C VAL A 184 4.62 6.47 24.20
N THR A 185 5.44 7.51 24.09
CA THR A 185 5.55 8.33 22.89
C THR A 185 6.92 8.07 22.29
N ILE A 186 6.94 7.65 21.03
CA ILE A 186 8.16 7.50 20.23
C ILE A 186 8.14 8.51 19.09
N TRP A 187 9.31 8.99 18.67
CA TRP A 187 9.39 9.91 17.55
C TRP A 187 10.58 9.66 16.65
N LEU A 188 10.51 10.24 15.46
CA LEU A 188 11.55 10.23 14.44
C LEU A 188 11.94 11.67 14.11
N ASP A 189 13.24 11.91 14.06
CA ASP A 189 13.84 13.11 13.47
C ASP A 189 15.11 12.74 12.69
N ARG A 190 15.87 13.73 12.19
CA ARG A 190 17.06 13.48 11.37
C ARG A 190 18.14 12.65 12.09
N ASN A 191 18.12 12.61 13.41
CA ASN A 191 19.16 11.94 14.19
C ASN A 191 18.84 10.46 14.36
N SER A 192 17.57 10.15 14.69
CA SER A 192 17.16 8.81 15.07
C SER A 192 15.64 8.67 15.00
N GLY A 193 15.19 7.43 14.82
CA GLY A 193 13.83 7.02 15.17
C GLY A 193 13.82 6.42 16.57
N SER A 194 12.81 5.60 16.86
CA SER A 194 12.78 4.86 18.12
C SER A 194 11.94 3.61 18.00
N GLY A 195 12.13 2.71 18.96
CA GLY A 195 11.32 1.51 19.06
C GLY A 195 11.39 0.84 20.40
N PHE A 196 10.38 0.02 20.67
CA PHE A 196 10.27 -0.82 21.84
C PHE A 196 9.99 -2.28 21.45
N LYS A 197 10.30 -3.19 22.36
CA LYS A 197 10.17 -4.64 22.21
C LYS A 197 9.51 -5.25 23.45
N SER A 198 8.72 -6.31 23.28
CA SER A 198 8.16 -7.04 24.41
C SER A 198 9.25 -7.72 25.23
N ASN A 199 9.06 -7.72 26.55
CA ASN A 199 9.99 -8.35 27.50
C ASN A 199 10.06 -9.88 27.35
N ARG A 200 9.05 -10.48 26.71
CA ARG A 200 8.93 -11.94 26.51
C ARG A 200 8.67 -12.26 25.05
N ALA A 201 9.10 -13.46 24.65
CA ALA A 201 8.65 -14.12 23.44
C ALA A 201 7.31 -14.83 23.69
N TYR A 202 6.54 -15.04 22.64
CA TYR A 202 5.24 -15.68 22.69
C TYR A 202 5.12 -16.75 21.62
N LYS A 203 4.39 -17.83 21.94
CA LYS A 203 4.00 -18.91 21.01
C LYS A 203 2.67 -18.65 20.31
N ASN A 204 1.86 -17.77 20.89
CA ASN A 204 0.59 -17.27 20.39
C ASN A 204 0.14 -16.12 21.29
N GLY A 205 -0.76 -15.28 20.80
CA GLY A 205 -1.43 -14.30 21.62
C GLY A 205 -2.21 -13.26 20.84
N TYR A 206 -2.94 -12.46 21.61
CA TYR A 206 -3.52 -11.19 21.26
C TYR A 206 -2.58 -10.09 21.74
N PHE A 207 -2.13 -9.25 20.80
CA PHE A 207 -1.27 -8.11 21.05
C PHE A 207 -1.98 -6.87 20.52
N GLY A 208 -2.35 -5.96 21.42
CA GLY A 208 -3.08 -4.75 21.04
C GLY A 208 -2.58 -3.52 21.74
N ALA A 209 -2.76 -2.38 21.11
CA ALA A 209 -2.49 -1.07 21.69
C ALA A 209 -3.47 -0.04 21.11
N SER A 210 -3.77 0.98 21.89
CA SER A 210 -4.40 2.18 21.37
C SER A 210 -3.32 3.10 20.81
N ILE A 211 -3.40 3.41 19.52
CA ILE A 211 -2.37 4.15 18.78
C ILE A 211 -2.98 5.44 18.23
N LYS A 212 -2.23 6.55 18.32
CA LYS A 212 -2.55 7.83 17.68
C LYS A 212 -1.36 8.30 16.85
N LEU A 213 -1.64 8.63 15.59
CA LEU A 213 -0.64 9.06 14.61
C LEU A 213 -0.49 10.58 14.55
N GLN A 214 0.51 11.06 13.80
CA GLN A 214 0.74 12.49 13.57
C GLN A 214 -0.09 13.02 12.41
N SER A 215 -0.72 14.18 12.60
CA SER A 215 -1.37 14.95 11.54
C SER A 215 -0.37 15.72 10.67
N GLY A 216 -0.78 16.11 9.47
CA GLY A 216 0.04 16.94 8.56
C GLY A 216 0.88 16.11 7.60
N TYR A 217 2.06 16.61 7.24
CA TYR A 217 2.95 15.91 6.32
C TYR A 217 3.72 14.82 7.05
N THR A 218 3.51 13.57 6.67
CA THR A 218 4.18 12.39 7.25
C THR A 218 4.64 11.41 6.16
N ALA A 219 4.68 11.83 4.90
CA ALA A 219 5.15 11.00 3.79
C ALA A 219 6.55 10.43 4.09
N GLY A 220 6.79 9.19 3.66
CA GLY A 220 8.02 8.45 3.93
C GLY A 220 8.16 7.90 5.35
N VAL A 221 7.33 8.30 6.32
CA VAL A 221 7.42 7.80 7.71
C VAL A 221 6.52 6.59 7.90
N ASN A 222 7.07 5.53 8.49
CA ASN A 222 6.32 4.34 8.89
C ASN A 222 6.25 4.24 10.42
N THR A 223 5.02 4.12 10.95
CA THR A 223 4.81 3.66 12.33
C THR A 223 4.36 2.21 12.29
N ALA A 224 5.11 1.31 12.90
CA ALA A 224 4.80 -0.12 12.88
C ALA A 224 4.43 -0.65 14.27
N PHE A 225 3.54 -1.64 14.30
CA PHE A 225 3.16 -2.43 15.46
C PHE A 225 3.06 -3.89 15.01
N TYR A 226 4.10 -4.68 15.29
CA TYR A 226 4.30 -5.97 14.61
C TYR A 226 4.89 -7.05 15.52
N LEU A 227 4.71 -8.31 15.12
CA LEU A 227 5.39 -9.46 15.71
C LEU A 227 6.56 -9.85 14.83
N SER A 228 7.71 -10.18 15.40
CA SER A 228 8.86 -10.66 14.63
C SER A 228 9.79 -11.55 15.46
N ASN A 229 10.55 -12.41 14.78
CA ASN A 229 11.66 -13.14 15.36
C ASN A 229 12.99 -12.92 14.64
N ASN A 230 13.12 -11.81 13.91
CA ASN A 230 14.33 -11.46 13.15
C ASN A 230 15.60 -11.40 14.01
N GLN A 231 15.53 -10.89 15.25
CA GLN A 231 16.69 -10.91 16.16
C GLN A 231 17.13 -12.32 16.56
N ALA A 232 16.25 -13.33 16.49
CA ALA A 232 16.55 -14.73 16.78
C ALA A 232 16.91 -15.53 15.51
N TYR A 233 16.36 -15.16 14.36
CA TYR A 233 16.55 -15.84 13.08
C TYR A 233 16.85 -14.84 11.96
N PRO A 234 17.99 -14.12 12.01
CA PRO A 234 18.31 -13.09 11.02
C PRO A 234 18.43 -13.71 9.62
N GLY A 235 17.75 -13.12 8.64
CA GLY A 235 17.72 -13.63 7.26
C GLY A 235 16.80 -14.84 7.04
N PHE A 236 16.11 -15.32 8.09
CA PHE A 236 15.20 -16.44 8.01
C PHE A 236 14.04 -16.30 9.00
N HIS A 237 13.47 -15.10 9.12
CA HIS A 237 12.53 -14.77 10.19
C HIS A 237 11.05 -14.96 9.79
N ASP A 238 10.19 -15.03 10.81
CA ASP A 238 8.74 -14.84 10.66
C ASP A 238 8.37 -13.46 11.20
N GLU A 239 7.38 -12.82 10.56
CA GLU A 239 6.92 -11.49 10.93
C GLU A 239 5.46 -11.25 10.53
N VAL A 240 4.74 -10.48 11.35
CA VAL A 240 3.31 -10.19 11.20
C VAL A 240 3.06 -8.72 11.53
N ASP A 241 2.61 -7.95 10.55
CA ASP A 241 2.74 -6.49 10.60
C ASP A 241 1.41 -5.74 10.61
N ILE A 242 1.35 -4.68 11.41
CA ILE A 242 0.50 -3.51 11.17
C ILE A 242 1.42 -2.32 10.97
N GLU A 243 1.33 -1.69 9.80
CA GLU A 243 2.18 -0.56 9.41
C GLU A 243 1.30 0.62 8.99
N PHE A 244 1.54 1.78 9.57
CA PHE A 244 0.88 3.03 9.20
C PHE A 244 1.82 3.81 8.29
N LEU A 245 1.52 3.77 6.99
CA LEU A 245 2.27 4.48 5.97
C LEU A 245 1.80 5.92 5.94
N GLY A 246 2.68 6.84 6.33
CA GLY A 246 2.40 8.27 6.30
C GLY A 246 2.19 8.79 4.88
N ASN A 247 1.59 9.98 4.78
CA ASN A 247 1.19 10.55 3.50
C ASN A 247 1.48 12.05 3.45
N VAL A 248 1.37 12.64 2.26
CA VAL A 248 1.38 14.09 2.12
C VAL A 248 0.16 14.70 2.83
N ALA A 249 0.30 15.93 3.32
CA ALA A 249 -0.75 16.56 4.12
C ALA A 249 -2.10 16.62 3.36
N GLY A 250 -3.18 16.24 4.04
CA GLY A 250 -4.53 16.21 3.47
C GLY A 250 -4.91 14.87 2.82
N ASN A 251 -3.96 13.98 2.56
CA ASN A 251 -4.24 12.63 2.08
C ASN A 251 -4.38 11.63 3.25
N PRO A 252 -5.24 10.61 3.11
CA PRO A 252 -5.43 9.63 4.16
C PRO A 252 -4.17 8.77 4.38
N TYR A 253 -3.96 8.36 5.63
CA TYR A 253 -3.03 7.29 5.96
C TYR A 253 -3.42 5.99 5.27
N ILE A 254 -2.42 5.12 5.08
CA ILE A 254 -2.64 3.74 4.66
C ILE A 254 -2.23 2.83 5.81
N LEU A 255 -3.13 1.95 6.24
CA LEU A 255 -2.80 0.82 7.11
C LEU A 255 -2.44 -0.37 6.21
N GLN A 256 -1.20 -0.82 6.27
CA GLN A 256 -0.73 -2.05 5.63
C GLN A 256 -0.69 -3.18 6.67
N THR A 257 -1.18 -4.35 6.30
CA THR A 257 -0.94 -5.60 7.02
C THR A 257 -0.05 -6.49 6.18
N ASN A 258 0.85 -7.24 6.82
CA ASN A 258 1.76 -8.14 6.10
C ASN A 258 2.08 -9.39 6.91
N VAL A 259 2.56 -10.43 6.23
CA VAL A 259 2.96 -11.71 6.82
C VAL A 259 4.20 -12.24 6.09
N TYR A 260 5.30 -12.37 6.83
CA TYR A 260 6.51 -13.04 6.39
C TYR A 260 6.72 -14.34 7.12
N VAL A 261 7.18 -15.35 6.40
CA VAL A 261 7.38 -16.70 6.93
C VAL A 261 8.74 -17.19 6.47
N ARG A 262 9.57 -17.63 7.42
CA ARG A 262 10.85 -18.31 7.19
C ARG A 262 11.71 -17.60 6.13
N GLY A 263 11.90 -16.30 6.32
CA GLY A 263 12.74 -15.46 5.47
C GLY A 263 12.07 -14.96 4.20
N SER A 264 10.76 -15.13 4.03
CA SER A 264 10.07 -14.54 2.86
C SER A 264 10.08 -13.00 2.88
N GLY A 265 10.45 -12.38 4.00
CA GLY A 265 10.72 -10.93 4.11
C GLY A 265 12.20 -10.56 4.02
N ASP A 266 13.09 -11.54 3.86
CA ASP A 266 14.53 -11.36 3.80
C ASP A 266 15.06 -11.56 2.37
N GLY A 267 16.05 -10.77 1.96
CA GLY A 267 16.67 -10.89 0.63
C GLY A 267 15.67 -10.65 -0.50
N ARG A 268 15.19 -11.71 -1.16
CA ARG A 268 14.11 -11.60 -2.15
C ARG A 268 12.77 -11.56 -1.43
N ILE A 269 12.24 -10.35 -1.28
CA ILE A 269 10.97 -10.09 -0.59
C ILE A 269 9.80 -10.72 -1.36
N ILE A 270 9.04 -11.57 -0.67
CA ILE A 270 7.76 -12.15 -1.08
C ILE A 270 6.72 -11.63 -0.11
N GLY A 271 6.16 -10.47 -0.44
CA GLY A 271 5.19 -9.77 0.40
C GLY A 271 3.80 -10.40 0.35
N ARG A 272 3.07 -10.27 1.45
CA ARG A 272 1.66 -10.65 1.62
C ARG A 272 0.85 -9.45 2.09
N GLU A 273 1.04 -8.32 1.42
CA GLU A 273 0.50 -7.03 1.81
C GLU A 273 -0.99 -6.95 1.50
N VAL A 274 -1.76 -6.46 2.46
CA VAL A 274 -3.13 -5.98 2.24
C VAL A 274 -3.23 -4.60 2.85
N ARG A 275 -3.70 -3.62 2.08
CA ARG A 275 -3.71 -2.20 2.46
C ARG A 275 -5.12 -1.66 2.56
N PHE A 276 -5.34 -0.78 3.53
CA PHE A 276 -6.62 -0.16 3.81
C PHE A 276 -6.47 1.35 4.03
N HIS A 277 -7.43 2.14 3.54
CA HIS A 277 -7.76 3.39 4.21
C HIS A 277 -8.53 3.10 5.51
N LEU A 278 -8.63 4.08 6.40
CA LEU A 278 -9.40 3.96 7.64
C LEU A 278 -10.71 4.75 7.53
N TRP A 279 -11.76 4.25 8.18
CA TRP A 279 -13.08 4.90 8.23
C TRP A 279 -13.17 6.03 9.27
N PHE A 280 -12.01 6.50 9.74
CA PHE A 280 -11.82 7.59 10.68
C PHE A 280 -10.44 8.23 10.44
N ASP A 281 -10.21 9.41 11.00
CA ASP A 281 -8.89 10.05 11.02
C ASP A 281 -8.04 9.48 12.17
N PRO A 282 -6.98 8.69 11.91
CA PRO A 282 -6.14 8.08 12.95
C PRO A 282 -5.24 9.08 13.69
N THR A 283 -5.25 10.36 13.28
CA THR A 283 -4.48 11.45 13.89
C THR A 283 -5.32 12.23 14.91
N ALA A 284 -6.65 12.21 14.76
CA ALA A 284 -7.58 12.94 15.62
C ALA A 284 -7.74 12.33 17.01
N GLY A 285 -7.56 11.01 17.14
CA GLY A 285 -7.80 10.27 18.37
C GLY A 285 -7.03 8.97 18.46
N PHE A 286 -7.10 8.32 19.63
CA PHE A 286 -6.56 6.98 19.81
C PHE A 286 -7.56 5.95 19.30
N HIS A 287 -7.09 5.02 18.47
CA HIS A 287 -7.85 3.86 18.01
C HIS A 287 -7.13 2.58 18.40
N HIS A 288 -7.89 1.50 18.61
CA HIS A 288 -7.35 0.23 19.09
C HIS A 288 -6.96 -0.67 17.92
N TYR A 289 -5.69 -1.02 17.82
CA TYR A 289 -5.16 -1.92 16.79
C TYR A 289 -4.64 -3.18 17.45
N ALA A 290 -4.89 -4.34 16.84
CA ALA A 290 -4.41 -5.59 17.41
C ALA A 290 -4.13 -6.67 16.37
N ILE A 291 -3.19 -7.55 16.73
CA ILE A 291 -2.88 -8.80 16.06
C ILE A 291 -3.26 -9.93 17.02
N LEU A 292 -4.17 -10.80 16.59
CA LEU A 292 -4.38 -12.10 17.22
C LEU A 292 -3.67 -13.14 16.36
N TRP A 293 -2.67 -13.79 16.91
CA TRP A 293 -1.94 -14.88 16.27
C TRP A 293 -2.05 -16.14 17.13
N ASN A 294 -2.58 -17.22 16.55
CA ASN A 294 -2.66 -18.53 17.17
C ASN A 294 -2.24 -19.61 16.16
N PRO A 295 -2.15 -20.90 16.56
CA PRO A 295 -1.67 -21.96 15.67
C PRO A 295 -2.47 -22.19 14.38
N ASP A 296 -3.69 -21.63 14.28
CA ASP A 296 -4.63 -21.87 13.18
C ASP A 296 -4.84 -20.62 12.31
N GLU A 297 -4.66 -19.42 12.87
CA GLU A 297 -4.97 -18.16 12.20
C GLU A 297 -4.24 -16.95 12.78
N ILE A 298 -4.06 -15.95 11.92
CA ILE A 298 -3.73 -14.57 12.26
C ILE A 298 -4.94 -13.70 11.91
N ILE A 299 -5.36 -12.83 12.82
CA ILE A 299 -6.43 -11.86 12.60
C ILE A 299 -5.95 -10.47 12.99
N PHE A 300 -6.12 -9.52 12.08
CA PHE A 300 -5.81 -8.11 12.28
C PHE A 300 -7.10 -7.36 12.61
N PHE A 301 -7.06 -6.52 13.65
CA PHE A 301 -8.21 -5.77 14.15
C PHE A 301 -7.95 -4.27 14.14
N VAL A 302 -9.01 -3.51 13.83
CA VAL A 302 -9.14 -2.07 14.04
C VAL A 302 -10.43 -1.83 14.82
N ASP A 303 -10.33 -1.30 16.04
CA ASP A 303 -11.46 -1.10 16.97
C ASP A 303 -12.33 -2.37 17.12
N ASP A 304 -11.67 -3.51 17.31
CA ASP A 304 -12.25 -4.86 17.38
C ASP A 304 -12.99 -5.33 16.10
N VAL A 305 -12.99 -4.55 15.01
CA VAL A 305 -13.40 -5.02 13.69
C VAL A 305 -12.26 -5.78 13.05
N PRO A 306 -12.43 -7.08 12.72
CA PRO A 306 -11.43 -7.80 11.94
C PRO A 306 -11.36 -7.19 10.53
N ILE A 307 -10.18 -6.83 10.06
CA ILE A 307 -9.96 -6.29 8.70
C ILE A 307 -9.36 -7.33 7.76
N ARG A 308 -8.62 -8.30 8.33
CA ARG A 308 -7.99 -9.39 7.60
C ARG A 308 -7.88 -10.62 8.49
N ARG A 309 -8.14 -11.78 7.90
CA ARG A 309 -7.86 -13.10 8.46
C ARG A 309 -6.89 -13.83 7.54
N TYR A 310 -5.79 -14.32 8.09
CA TYR A 310 -4.81 -15.14 7.42
C TYR A 310 -4.81 -16.52 8.08
N GLY A 311 -5.49 -17.49 7.47
CA GLY A 311 -5.62 -18.84 8.02
C GLY A 311 -4.42 -19.71 7.65
N ARG A 312 -3.99 -20.58 8.57
CA ARG A 312 -2.95 -21.57 8.29
C ARG A 312 -3.44 -22.55 7.22
N LYS A 313 -2.78 -22.53 6.05
CA LYS A 313 -3.01 -23.48 4.95
C LYS A 313 -1.97 -24.60 4.97
N THR A 314 -0.69 -24.22 5.07
CA THR A 314 0.44 -25.14 5.16
C THR A 314 1.45 -24.61 6.18
N GLU A 315 2.36 -25.46 6.67
CA GLU A 315 3.45 -25.01 7.55
C GLU A 315 4.38 -24.00 6.85
N ALA A 316 4.65 -24.21 5.56
CA ALA A 316 5.55 -23.36 4.78
C ALA A 316 5.05 -21.92 4.58
N THR A 317 3.76 -21.66 4.84
CA THR A 317 3.12 -20.36 4.63
C THR A 317 2.58 -19.76 5.92
N PHE A 318 2.90 -20.29 7.10
CA PHE A 318 2.36 -19.77 8.35
C PHE A 318 3.43 -19.59 9.44
N PRO A 319 3.47 -18.44 10.14
CA PRO A 319 4.34 -18.24 11.30
C PRO A 319 4.01 -19.19 12.44
N ASP A 320 4.89 -20.14 12.74
CA ASP A 320 4.71 -21.13 13.81
C ASP A 320 5.86 -21.17 14.84
N ARG A 321 6.85 -20.27 14.71
CA ARG A 321 7.91 -20.06 15.70
C ARG A 321 7.58 -18.91 16.65
N GLU A 322 8.24 -18.93 17.80
CA GLU A 322 8.09 -17.87 18.81
C GLU A 322 8.44 -16.49 18.23
N MET A 323 7.65 -15.48 18.57
CA MET A 323 7.84 -14.09 18.15
C MET A 323 7.77 -13.13 19.34
N TRP A 324 8.41 -11.98 19.18
CA TRP A 324 8.32 -10.83 20.09
C TRP A 324 7.46 -9.77 19.45
N MET A 325 6.80 -8.96 20.28
CA MET A 325 6.06 -7.81 19.82
C MET A 325 6.97 -6.58 19.78
N TYR A 326 6.82 -5.76 18.75
CA TYR A 326 7.58 -4.55 18.52
C TYR A 326 6.63 -3.38 18.22
N GLY A 327 7.08 -2.17 18.56
CA GLY A 327 6.49 -0.95 18.04
C GLY A 327 7.60 0.03 17.70
N THR A 328 7.56 0.58 16.49
CA THR A 328 8.66 1.41 15.96
C THR A 328 8.12 2.59 15.16
N ILE A 329 8.97 3.61 15.02
CA ILE A 329 8.79 4.70 14.05
C ILE A 329 10.11 4.91 13.32
N TRP A 330 10.06 4.93 11.99
CA TRP A 330 11.27 4.97 11.16
C TRP A 330 11.02 5.55 9.77
N ASP A 331 12.11 5.93 9.10
CA ASP A 331 12.10 6.48 7.75
C ASP A 331 12.11 5.37 6.70
N ALA A 332 10.97 5.20 6.05
CA ALA A 332 10.70 4.25 4.98
C ALA A 332 10.54 4.96 3.62
N SER A 333 11.25 6.08 3.41
CA SER A 333 11.14 6.95 2.24
C SER A 333 11.23 6.25 0.89
N ASP A 334 11.94 5.12 0.81
CA ASP A 334 12.13 4.43 -0.46
C ASP A 334 10.86 3.73 -0.97
N TRP A 335 9.83 3.55 -0.13
CA TRP A 335 8.64 2.80 -0.52
C TRP A 335 7.32 3.22 0.13
N ALA A 336 7.33 3.82 1.32
CA ALA A 336 6.13 3.97 2.15
C ALA A 336 5.01 4.79 1.50
N THR A 337 5.34 5.90 0.84
CA THR A 337 4.33 6.78 0.25
C THR A 337 4.44 6.78 -1.26
N GLU A 338 3.39 6.31 -1.93
CA GLU A 338 3.29 6.29 -3.40
C GLU A 338 4.47 5.56 -4.06
N GLY A 339 4.92 4.44 -3.46
CA GLY A 339 6.07 3.69 -3.96
C GLY A 339 7.40 4.45 -3.86
N GLY A 340 7.52 5.35 -2.87
CA GLY A 340 8.72 6.16 -2.63
C GLY A 340 8.75 7.50 -3.36
N ARG A 341 7.68 7.86 -4.08
CA ARG A 341 7.58 9.17 -4.77
C ARG A 341 7.66 10.35 -3.78
N TYR A 342 7.05 10.20 -2.61
CA TYR A 342 7.10 11.20 -1.54
C TYR A 342 7.91 10.66 -0.36
N ARG A 343 8.96 11.38 -0.01
CA ARG A 343 9.95 10.99 1.02
C ARG A 343 9.70 11.74 2.33
N ALA A 344 10.36 11.31 3.40
CA ALA A 344 10.38 12.02 4.66
C ALA A 344 10.98 13.41 4.48
N ASP A 345 10.19 14.43 4.78
CA ASP A 345 10.64 15.82 4.82
C ASP A 345 10.81 16.25 6.27
N TYR A 346 12.04 16.14 6.74
CA TYR A 346 12.41 16.48 8.10
C TYR A 346 12.32 17.99 8.43
N ARG A 347 11.83 18.86 7.53
CA ARG A 347 11.34 20.19 7.94
C ARG A 347 10.09 20.10 8.81
N TYR A 348 9.35 18.99 8.75
CA TYR A 348 8.18 18.69 9.57
C TYR A 348 8.51 17.86 10.83
N GLN A 349 9.80 17.67 11.15
CA GLN A 349 10.23 16.94 12.34
C GLN A 349 9.85 17.68 13.64
N PRO A 350 9.69 16.96 14.76
CA PRO A 350 9.69 15.50 14.87
C PRO A 350 8.39 14.88 14.35
N PHE A 351 8.48 13.65 13.84
CA PHE A 351 7.33 12.79 13.55
C PHE A 351 7.01 11.95 14.78
N VAL A 352 5.78 11.96 15.29
CA VAL A 352 5.45 11.45 16.63
C VAL A 352 4.33 10.43 16.58
N SER A 353 4.57 9.27 17.18
CA SER A 353 3.57 8.21 17.36
C SER A 353 3.37 7.89 18.82
N ARG A 354 2.09 7.84 19.24
CA ARG A 354 1.71 7.66 20.63
C ARG A 354 0.99 6.34 20.81
N PHE A 355 1.41 5.58 21.82
CA PHE A 355 0.85 4.28 22.16
C PHE A 355 0.41 4.28 23.62
N THR A 356 -0.76 3.70 23.88
CA THR A 356 -1.29 3.54 25.23
C THR A 356 -2.18 2.31 25.31
N ARG A 357 -2.65 1.99 26.51
CA ARG A 357 -3.61 0.90 26.77
C ARG A 357 -3.17 -0.44 26.15
N PHE A 358 -1.88 -0.76 26.29
CA PHE A 358 -1.31 -2.02 25.82
C PHE A 358 -2.07 -3.22 26.37
N LYS A 359 -2.39 -4.19 25.54
CA LYS A 359 -3.09 -5.43 25.90
C LYS A 359 -2.29 -6.60 25.36
N ILE A 360 -1.92 -7.51 26.25
CA ILE A 360 -1.32 -8.79 25.89
C ILE A 360 -2.17 -9.88 26.52
N GLY A 361 -2.62 -10.84 25.72
CA GLY A 361 -3.34 -12.01 26.18
C GLY A 361 -2.93 -13.24 25.38
N GLY A 362 -2.31 -14.24 25.99
CA GLY A 362 -1.82 -15.40 25.26
C GLY A 362 -0.65 -16.07 25.97
N CYS A 363 0.08 -16.88 25.22
CA CYS A 363 1.06 -17.80 25.79
C CYS A 363 2.48 -17.35 25.52
N ALA A 364 3.13 -16.88 26.59
CA ALA A 364 4.57 -16.70 26.60
C ALA A 364 5.28 -18.04 26.33
N ALA A 365 6.47 -17.96 25.73
CA ALA A 365 7.37 -19.10 25.57
C ALA A 365 7.53 -19.85 26.92
N GLY A 366 7.43 -21.19 26.89
CA GLY A 366 7.54 -22.05 28.07
C GLY A 366 6.28 -22.18 28.95
N ALA A 367 5.17 -21.48 28.66
CA ALA A 367 3.94 -21.60 29.45
C ALA A 367 3.13 -22.86 29.08
N ALA A 368 3.27 -23.95 29.85
CA ALA A 368 2.70 -25.26 29.52
C ALA A 368 1.16 -25.37 29.56
N SER A 369 0.49 -24.66 30.46
CA SER A 369 -0.98 -24.73 30.66
C SER A 369 -1.76 -23.61 29.97
N CYS A 370 -1.06 -22.74 29.25
CA CYS A 370 -1.69 -21.59 28.62
C CYS A 370 -2.46 -21.99 27.35
N ARG A 371 -3.59 -21.32 27.10
CA ARG A 371 -4.41 -21.52 25.91
C ARG A 371 -4.46 -20.24 25.06
N PRO A 372 -4.52 -20.36 23.72
CA PRO A 372 -4.75 -19.21 22.86
C PRO A 372 -6.03 -18.46 23.21
N MET A 373 -6.00 -17.15 23.00
CA MET A 373 -7.20 -16.33 23.12
C MET A 373 -8.22 -16.69 22.04
N ARG A 374 -9.51 -16.67 22.42
CA ARG A 374 -10.62 -16.92 21.49
C ARG A 374 -10.75 -15.75 20.51
N SER A 375 -10.83 -16.05 19.21
CA SER A 375 -11.09 -15.07 18.16
C SER A 375 -12.57 -14.69 18.04
N SER A 376 -13.48 -15.55 18.53
CA SER A 376 -14.93 -15.32 18.54
C SER A 376 -15.59 -15.91 19.79
N PRO A 377 -16.90 -15.67 20.03
CA PRO A 377 -17.65 -16.31 21.10
C PRO A 377 -17.62 -17.85 21.03
N GLY A 378 -17.51 -18.40 19.81
CA GLY A 378 -17.43 -19.83 19.55
C GLY A 378 -16.05 -20.46 19.78
N GLY A 379 -15.02 -19.65 20.11
CA GLY A 379 -13.65 -20.12 20.26
C GLY A 379 -12.77 -19.66 19.11
N GLY A 380 -12.37 -20.59 18.25
CA GLY A 380 -11.54 -20.33 17.06
C GLY A 380 -12.37 -19.99 15.82
N GLY A 381 -11.77 -19.26 14.87
CA GLY A 381 -12.46 -18.71 13.71
C GLY A 381 -13.34 -17.50 14.03
N LEU A 382 -13.63 -16.69 13.01
CA LEU A 382 -14.54 -15.56 13.11
C LEU A 382 -16.01 -16.01 13.08
N SER A 383 -16.87 -15.35 13.87
CA SER A 383 -18.32 -15.53 13.77
C SER A 383 -18.87 -14.97 12.45
N ALA A 384 -20.10 -15.34 12.08
CA ALA A 384 -20.76 -14.80 10.88
C ALA A 384 -20.86 -13.27 10.91
N GLN A 385 -21.09 -12.68 12.08
CA GLN A 385 -21.17 -11.24 12.28
C GLN A 385 -19.78 -10.57 12.14
N GLN A 386 -18.73 -11.18 12.69
CA GLN A 386 -17.36 -10.72 12.48
C GLN A 386 -16.94 -10.81 11.00
N TYR A 387 -17.31 -11.87 10.29
CA TYR A 387 -17.11 -11.97 8.84
C TYR A 387 -17.90 -10.91 8.05
N ALA A 388 -19.10 -10.53 8.50
CA ALA A 388 -19.85 -9.44 7.88
C ALA A 388 -19.15 -8.08 8.09
N ALA A 389 -18.63 -7.82 9.28
CA ALA A 389 -17.87 -6.61 9.57
C ALA A 389 -16.55 -6.54 8.79
N MET A 390 -15.83 -7.67 8.67
CA MET A 390 -14.62 -7.74 7.85
C MET A 390 -14.92 -7.50 6.37
N ARG A 391 -15.98 -8.10 5.82
CA ARG A 391 -16.40 -7.85 4.44
C ARG A 391 -16.75 -6.39 4.20
N TRP A 392 -17.41 -5.74 5.16
CA TRP A 392 -17.68 -4.30 5.08
C TRP A 392 -16.37 -3.50 5.03
N ALA A 393 -15.40 -3.79 5.91
CA ALA A 393 -14.10 -3.10 5.90
C ALA A 393 -13.38 -3.30 4.57
N GLN A 394 -13.34 -4.53 4.07
CA GLN A 394 -12.67 -4.89 2.81
C GLN A 394 -13.34 -4.25 1.59
N SER A 395 -14.67 -4.30 1.49
CA SER A 395 -15.39 -3.77 0.33
C SER A 395 -15.37 -2.25 0.22
N ASN A 396 -15.21 -1.54 1.34
CA ASN A 396 -15.28 -0.08 1.37
C ASN A 396 -13.91 0.61 1.50
N TYR A 397 -12.92 -0.07 2.09
CA TYR A 397 -11.66 0.58 2.48
C TYR A 397 -10.39 -0.15 2.04
N MET A 398 -10.46 -1.38 1.55
CA MET A 398 -9.28 -2.09 1.03
C MET A 398 -8.87 -1.50 -0.32
N VAL A 399 -7.60 -1.14 -0.43
CA VAL A 399 -7.03 -0.51 -1.64
C VAL A 399 -5.97 -1.37 -2.33
N TYR A 400 -5.48 -2.39 -1.64
CA TYR A 400 -4.53 -3.35 -2.20
C TYR A 400 -4.69 -4.71 -1.53
N ASP A 401 -4.62 -5.78 -2.32
CA ASP A 401 -4.56 -7.16 -1.86
C ASP A 401 -3.59 -7.91 -2.77
N TYR A 402 -2.50 -8.41 -2.21
CA TYR A 402 -1.48 -9.15 -2.94
C TYR A 402 -2.05 -10.36 -3.70
N CYS A 403 -3.11 -11.03 -3.21
CA CYS A 403 -3.73 -12.16 -3.92
C CYS A 403 -4.50 -11.73 -5.17
N GLN A 404 -4.83 -10.44 -5.31
CA GLN A 404 -5.53 -9.88 -6.46
C GLN A 404 -4.59 -9.12 -7.42
N ASP A 405 -3.29 -9.09 -7.11
CA ASP A 405 -2.27 -8.44 -7.92
C ASP A 405 -1.62 -9.44 -8.89
N PHE A 406 -2.21 -9.56 -10.08
CA PHE A 406 -1.74 -10.45 -11.15
C PHE A 406 -0.35 -10.13 -11.71
N SER A 407 0.29 -9.04 -11.27
CA SER A 407 1.70 -8.80 -11.60
C SER A 407 2.66 -9.60 -10.72
N ARG A 408 2.17 -10.18 -9.62
CA ARG A 408 2.96 -10.99 -8.69
C ARG A 408 3.02 -12.45 -9.13
N ASP A 409 4.14 -13.09 -8.79
CA ASP A 409 4.29 -14.53 -8.94
C ASP A 409 3.58 -15.27 -7.80
N HIS A 410 2.31 -15.64 -8.05
CA HIS A 410 1.50 -16.36 -7.06
C HIS A 410 1.96 -17.80 -6.80
N SER A 411 2.91 -18.35 -7.57
CA SER A 411 3.50 -19.64 -7.22
C SER A 411 4.27 -19.60 -5.90
N LEU A 412 4.73 -18.41 -5.49
CA LEU A 412 5.41 -18.15 -4.22
C LEU A 412 4.44 -17.84 -3.07
N THR A 413 3.16 -17.66 -3.35
CA THR A 413 2.09 -17.39 -2.37
C THR A 413 0.89 -18.31 -2.60
N PRO A 414 1.08 -19.65 -2.49
CA PRO A 414 0.05 -20.64 -2.80
C PRO A 414 -1.12 -20.68 -1.80
N GLU A 415 -1.11 -19.83 -0.77
CA GLU A 415 -2.22 -19.67 0.16
C GLU A 415 -3.36 -18.77 -0.38
N CYS A 416 -3.10 -18.01 -1.44
CA CYS A 416 -4.13 -17.48 -2.31
C CYS A 416 -4.86 -18.66 -3.00
#